data_AF-A0A6C0DD21-F1
#
_entry.id   AF-A0A6C0DD21-F1
#
_cell.length_a   1.000
_cell.length_b   1.000
_cell.length_c   1.000
_cell.angle_alpha   90.00
_cell.angle_beta   90.00
_cell.angle_gamma   90.00
#
_symmetry.space_group_name_H-M   'P 1'
#
loop_
_entity.id
_entity.type
_entity.pdbx_description
1 polymer ?
#
loop_
_entity_poly.entity_id
_entity_poly.type
_entity_poly.pdbx_seq_one_letter_code
_entity_poly.pdbx_strand_id
1 'polypeptide(L)'
;MPEAKETFAPNRVLLKAKYSLYSALIFFLFANPETSLVLQRLIGNTISLLTPGGSFTIYGLLVHTALFFLTMLGLMLLPSE
;
A
#
# COMPACT_ATOMS: atom_id res chain seq x y z
N MET A 1 28.40 -2.32 33.28
CA MET A 1 27.78 -2.66 31.99
C MET A 1 27.03 -1.42 31.54
N PRO A 2 27.47 -0.68 30.51
CA PRO A 2 26.80 0.56 30.16
C PRO A 2 25.51 0.23 29.42
N GLU A 3 24.37 0.51 30.06
CA GLU A 3 23.08 0.67 29.40
C GLU A 3 23.16 1.88 28.46
N ALA A 4 23.39 1.64 27.17
CA ALA A 4 23.25 2.66 26.15
C ALA A 4 21.76 2.89 25.89
N LYS A 5 21.17 3.75 26.73
CA LYS A 5 19.89 4.43 26.59
C LYS A 5 19.61 4.73 25.11
N GLU A 6 18.68 3.98 24.50
CA GLU A 6 18.18 4.24 23.16
C GLU A 6 17.70 5.69 23.11
N THR A 7 18.53 6.55 22.55
CA THR A 7 18.21 7.96 22.39
C THR A 7 17.24 8.01 21.23
N PHE A 8 15.95 8.05 21.57
CA PHE A 8 14.86 8.39 20.65
C PHE A 8 15.13 9.79 20.09
N ALA A 9 15.99 9.88 19.08
CA ALA A 9 16.13 11.11 18.31
C ALA A 9 14.75 11.38 17.70
N PRO A 10 14.06 12.48 18.05
CA PRO A 10 12.68 12.74 17.62
C PRO A 10 12.56 12.69 16.10
N ASN A 11 13.62 13.03 15.39
CA ASN A 11 13.71 12.94 13.93
C ASN A 11 13.53 11.51 13.38
N ARG A 12 14.05 10.48 14.07
CA ARG A 12 13.93 9.07 13.65
C ARG A 12 12.51 8.53 13.87
N VAL A 13 11.87 8.93 14.96
CA VAL A 13 10.48 8.54 15.26
C VAL A 13 9.52 9.26 14.32
N LEU A 14 9.73 10.56 14.06
CA LEU A 14 8.93 11.34 13.13
C LEU A 14 9.02 10.79 11.70
N LEU A 15 10.21 10.38 11.26
CA LEU A 15 10.40 9.75 9.96
C LEU A 15 9.63 8.43 9.85
N LYS A 16 9.71 7.58 10.87
CA LYS A 16 8.93 6.32 10.94
C LYS A 16 7.43 6.59 10.96
N ALA A 17 6.97 7.60 11.70
CA ALA A 17 5.57 8.00 11.75
C ALA A 17 5.07 8.49 10.39
N LYS A 18 5.87 9.27 9.65
CA LYS A 18 5.56 9.74 8.29
C LYS A 18 5.33 8.55 7.34
N TYR A 19 6.27 7.60 7.30
CA TYR A 19 6.10 6.41 6.45
C TYR A 19 4.95 5.51 6.91
N SER A 20 4.72 5.37 8.21
CA SER A 20 3.56 4.63 8.74
C SER A 20 2.23 5.26 8.32
N LEU A 21 2.14 6.60 8.37
CA LEU A 21 0.94 7.33 7.93
C LEU A 21 0.71 7.15 6.42
N TYR A 22 1.76 7.29 5.61
CA TYR A 22 1.69 7.00 4.18
C TYR A 22 1.23 5.56 3.90
N SER A 23 1.77 4.60 4.65
CA SER A 23 1.35 3.20 4.54
C SER A 23 -0.14 3.01 4.82
N ALA A 24 -0.63 3.63 5.90
CA ALA A 24 -2.04 3.55 6.29
C ALA A 24 -2.97 4.20 5.25
N LEU A 25 -2.59 5.35 4.68
CA LEU A 25 -3.40 6.06 3.68
C LEU A 25 -3.56 5.26 2.38
N ILE A 26 -2.48 4.69 1.86
CA ILE A 26 -2.54 3.85 0.66
C ILE A 26 -3.32 2.57 0.95
N PHE A 27 -3.12 1.93 2.12
CA PHE A 27 -3.91 0.76 2.51
C PHE A 27 -5.40 1.09 2.54
N PHE A 28 -5.77 2.22 3.14
CA PHE A 28 -7.15 2.69 3.16
C PHE A 28 -7.70 2.94 1.74
N LEU A 29 -6.90 3.54 0.86
CA LEU A 29 -7.28 3.77 -0.53
C LEU A 29 -7.53 2.45 -1.27
N PHE A 30 -6.66 1.45 -1.10
CA PHE A 30 -6.77 0.14 -1.74
C PHE A 30 -7.86 -0.75 -1.14
N ALA A 31 -8.20 -0.55 0.13
CA ALA A 31 -9.29 -1.25 0.83
C ALA A 31 -10.68 -0.75 0.41
N ASN A 32 -10.76 0.40 -0.28
CA ASN A 32 -12.02 0.92 -0.77
C ASN A 32 -12.52 0.09 -1.99
N PRO A 33 -13.76 -0.45 -1.94
CA PRO A 33 -14.34 -1.21 -3.05
C PRO A 33 -14.48 -0.39 -4.34
N GLU A 34 -14.67 0.93 -4.25
CA GLU A 34 -14.73 1.81 -5.42
C GLU A 34 -13.38 1.87 -6.15
N THR A 35 -12.27 1.91 -5.41
CA THR A 35 -10.91 1.86 -5.99
C THR A 35 -10.70 0.55 -6.75
N SER A 36 -11.25 -0.55 -6.24
CA SER A 36 -11.15 -1.87 -6.84
C SER A 36 -11.98 -1.98 -8.12
N LEU A 37 -13.16 -1.33 -8.15
CA LEU A 37 -13.98 -1.18 -9.36
C LEU A 37 -13.30 -0.32 -10.43
N VAL A 38 -12.67 0.79 -10.04
CA VAL A 38 -11.87 1.61 -10.97
C VAL A 38 -10.72 0.78 -11.54
N LEU A 39 -10.03 0.01 -10.70
CA LEU A 39 -8.93 -0.85 -11.14
C LEU A 39 -9.39 -1.93 -12.12
N GLN A 40 -10.57 -2.52 -11.89
CA GLN A 40 -11.21 -3.43 -12.83
C GLN A 40 -11.61 -2.75 -14.14
N ARG A 41 -12.01 -1.49 -14.12
CA ARG A 41 -12.28 -0.77 -15.38
C ARG A 41 -11.00 -0.48 -16.17
N LEU A 42 -9.90 -0.20 -15.47
CA LEU A 42 -8.61 0.10 -16.09
C LEU A 42 -7.89 -1.15 -16.63
N ILE A 43 -7.86 -2.23 -15.84
CA ILE A 43 -7.10 -3.46 -16.14
C ILE A 43 -8.01 -4.57 -16.67
N GLY A 44 -9.31 -4.51 -16.35
CA GLY A 44 -10.26 -5.60 -16.63
C GLY A 44 -10.64 -5.78 -18.09
N ASN A 45 -10.17 -4.92 -18.99
CA ASN A 45 -10.25 -5.18 -20.42
C ASN A 45 -9.32 -6.35 -20.84
N THR A 46 -8.32 -6.67 -20.03
CA THR A 46 -7.34 -7.74 -20.28
C THR A 46 -7.57 -8.98 -19.40
N ILE A 47 -8.00 -8.81 -18.14
CA ILE A 47 -8.18 -9.91 -17.17
C ILE A 47 -9.34 -9.62 -16.21
N SER A 48 -10.27 -10.55 -16.02
CA SER A 48 -11.34 -10.39 -15.00
C SER A 48 -10.79 -10.44 -13.57
N LEU A 49 -10.60 -9.27 -12.93
CA LEU A 49 -10.12 -9.14 -11.55
C LEU A 49 -11.26 -9.32 -10.52
N LEU A 50 -12.49 -8.94 -10.86
CA LEU A 50 -13.67 -9.14 -10.04
C LEU A 50 -14.59 -10.21 -10.63
N THR A 51 -15.21 -10.97 -9.74
CA THR A 51 -16.34 -11.85 -10.04
C THR A 51 -17.61 -11.02 -10.26
N PRO A 52 -18.65 -11.58 -10.92
CA PRO A 52 -19.94 -10.91 -11.07
C PRO A 52 -20.58 -10.48 -9.74
N GLY A 53 -20.20 -11.11 -8.62
CA GLY A 53 -20.66 -10.79 -7.27
C GLY A 53 -19.84 -9.72 -6.54
N GLY A 54 -18.82 -9.11 -7.17
CA GLY A 54 -18.04 -8.03 -6.58
C GLY A 54 -16.86 -8.48 -5.71
N SER A 55 -16.57 -9.78 -5.63
CA SER A 55 -15.38 -10.30 -4.93
C SER A 55 -14.20 -10.45 -5.88
N PHE A 56 -12.97 -10.31 -5.37
CA PHE A 56 -11.76 -10.59 -6.16
C PHE A 56 -11.68 -12.05 -6.60
N THR A 57 -11.28 -12.25 -7.87
CA THR A 57 -10.84 -13.57 -8.34
C THR A 57 -9.44 -13.87 -7.77
N ILE A 58 -8.97 -15.11 -7.85
CA ILE A 58 -7.59 -15.46 -7.41
C ILE A 58 -6.55 -14.61 -8.16
N TYR A 59 -6.74 -14.44 -9.46
CA TYR A 59 -5.91 -13.56 -10.29
C TYR A 59 -6.08 -12.09 -9.89
N GLY A 60 -7.30 -11.65 -9.60
CA GLY A 60 -7.60 -10.31 -9.10
C GLY A 60 -6.90 -10.00 -7.79
N LEU A 61 -6.89 -10.96 -6.86
CA LEU A 61 -6.22 -10.84 -5.56
C LEU A 61 -4.70 -10.72 -5.74
N LEU A 62 -4.11 -11.54 -6.63
CA LEU A 62 -2.68 -11.46 -6.93
C LEU A 62 -2.29 -10.12 -7.56
N VAL A 63 -3.07 -9.65 -8.53
CA VAL A 63 -2.84 -8.34 -9.18
C VAL A 63 -3.01 -7.20 -8.17
N HIS A 64 -4.05 -7.24 -7.33
CA HIS A 64 -4.29 -6.23 -6.30
C HIS A 64 -3.14 -6.18 -5.28
N THR A 65 -2.67 -7.34 -4.83
CA THR A 65 -1.54 -7.46 -3.91
C THR A 65 -0.25 -6.94 -4.54
N ALA A 66 0.05 -7.33 -5.78
CA ALA A 66 1.22 -6.86 -6.51
C ALA A 66 1.19 -5.35 -6.73
N LEU A 67 0.02 -4.80 -7.08
CA LEU A 67 -0.14 -3.36 -7.26
C LEU A 67 0.05 -2.60 -5.94
N PHE A 68 -0.54 -3.08 -4.84
CA PHE A 68 -0.33 -2.51 -3.52
C PHE A 68 1.16 -2.51 -3.14
N PHE A 69 1.85 -3.64 -3.36
CA PHE A 69 3.28 -3.76 -3.11
C PHE A 69 4.10 -2.78 -3.94
N LEU A 70 3.87 -2.68 -5.25
CA LEU A 70 4.58 -1.75 -6.14
C LEU A 70 4.34 -0.29 -5.76
N THR A 71 3.12 0.04 -5.35
CA THR A 71 2.76 1.40 -4.92
C THR A 71 3.49 1.77 -3.63
N MET A 72 3.53 0.83 -2.66
CA MET A 72 4.29 0.98 -1.42
C MET A 72 5.78 1.12 -1.68
N LEU A 73 6.34 0.24 -2.51
CA LEU A 73 7.75 0.26 -2.86
C LEU A 73 8.12 1.58 -3.53
N GLY A 74 7.33 2.04 -4.49
CA GLY A 74 7.55 3.33 -5.16
C GLY A 74 7.50 4.51 -4.18
N LEU A 75 6.57 4.50 -3.23
CA LEU A 75 6.45 5.55 -2.22
C LEU A 75 7.64 5.55 -1.24
N MET A 76 8.17 4.39 -0.89
CA MET A 76 9.35 4.26 -0.04
C MET A 76 10.66 4.59 -0.77
N LEU A 77 10.73 4.33 -2.08
CA LEU A 77 11.86 4.67 -2.94
C LEU A 77 11.85 6.14 -3.38
N LEU A 78 10.74 6.85 -3.19
CA LEU A 78 10.63 8.26 -3.52
C LEU A 78 11.69 9.04 -2.71
N PRO A 79 12.58 9.82 -3.37
CA PRO A 79 13.56 10.62 -2.66
C PRO A 79 12.85 11.58 -1.71
N SER A 80 13.11 11.45 -0.41
CA SER A 80 12.76 12.49 0.55
C SER A 80 13.92 13.49 0.57
N GLU A 81 13.85 14.51 -0.27
CA GLU A 81 14.68 15.71 -0.10
C GLU A 81 14.41 16.37 1.26
#